data_AF-A0A6B9FI49-F1
#
_entry.id   AF-A0A6B9FI49-F1
#
_cell.length_a   1.000
_cell.length_b   1.000
_cell.length_c   1.000
_cell.angle_alpha   90.00
_cell.angle_beta   90.00
_cell.angle_gamma   90.00
#
_symmetry.space_group_name_H-M   'P 1'
#
loop_
_entity.id
_entity.type
_entity.pdbx_description
1 polymer ?
#
loop_
_entity_poly.entity_id
_entity_poly.type
_entity_poly.pdbx_seq_one_letter_code
_entity_poly.pdbx_strand_id
1 'polypeptide(L)'
;MEAELAGHLRAATAVARRHALAFVAPSGKDALPWSVIEAYDAVVRGHVERDPRLEDERDQVLIAAVKLAETPLDEGEDEIAAARARLVSAIDGLERAVLRFGVVNRKAAKLGYGTHGQPVGSRD
;
A
#
# COMPACT_ATOMS: atom_id res chain seq x y z
N MET A 1 -9.12 -20.27 4.59
CA MET A 1 -7.72 -20.44 4.17
C MET A 1 -7.34 -19.19 3.41
N GLU A 2 -6.28 -18.52 3.86
CA GLU A 2 -5.78 -17.32 3.23
C GLU A 2 -5.02 -17.65 1.93
N ALA A 3 -5.03 -16.74 0.95
CA ALA A 3 -4.24 -16.91 -0.27
C ALA A 3 -2.75 -16.59 -0.01
N GLU A 4 -1.84 -17.24 -0.75
CA GLU A 4 -0.41 -16.90 -0.72
C GLU A 4 -0.17 -15.42 -1.07
N LEU A 5 -1.03 -14.82 -1.90
CA LEU A 5 -1.01 -13.40 -2.21
C LEU A 5 -1.09 -12.49 -0.97
N ALA A 6 -1.70 -12.94 0.13
CA ALA A 6 -1.73 -12.18 1.39
C ALA A 6 -0.35 -12.08 2.04
N GLY A 7 0.50 -13.10 1.91
CA GLY A 7 1.89 -13.05 2.35
C GLY A 7 2.69 -11.99 1.58
N HIS A 8 2.51 -11.96 0.25
CA HIS A 8 3.12 -10.94 -0.60
C HIS A 8 2.63 -9.53 -0.29
N LEU A 9 1.32 -9.37 -0.04
CA LEU A 9 0.75 -8.11 0.40
C LEU A 9 1.43 -7.62 1.68
N ARG A 10 1.50 -8.46 2.72
CA ARG A 10 2.16 -8.09 3.99
C ARG A 10 3.62 -7.67 3.78
N ALA A 11 4.35 -8.38 2.92
CA ALA A 11 5.73 -8.03 2.59
C ALA A 11 5.82 -6.66 1.89
N ALA A 12 4.94 -6.39 0.92
CA ALA A 12 4.86 -5.10 0.24
C ALA A 12 4.47 -3.96 1.20
N THR A 13 3.49 -4.17 2.08
CA THR A 13 3.11 -3.23 3.13
C THR A 13 4.27 -2.92 4.06
N ALA A 14 5.03 -3.93 4.47
CA ALA A 14 6.21 -3.73 5.32
C ALA A 14 7.30 -2.89 4.64
N VAL A 15 7.51 -3.08 3.33
CA VAL A 15 8.40 -2.23 2.52
C VAL A 15 7.89 -0.79 2.52
N ALA A 16 6.60 -0.58 2.20
CA ALA A 16 5.98 0.74 2.15
C ALA A 16 6.11 1.49 3.48
N ARG A 17 5.83 0.82 4.62
CA ARG A 17 6.01 1.39 5.96
C ARG A 17 7.47 1.82 6.21
N ARG A 18 8.46 1.00 5.81
CA ARG A 18 9.87 1.38 5.94
C ARG A 18 10.22 2.63 5.15
N HIS A 19 9.74 2.76 3.91
CA HIS A 19 9.94 3.99 3.13
C HIS A 19 9.27 5.20 3.79
N ALA A 20 8.03 5.04 4.25
CA ALA A 20 7.31 6.09 4.96
C ALA A 20 8.02 6.54 6.24
N LEU A 21 8.64 5.63 6.99
CA LEU A 21 9.36 5.93 8.24
C LEU A 21 10.77 6.48 8.01
N ALA A 22 11.46 6.03 6.96
CA ALA A 22 12.82 6.46 6.64
C ALA A 22 12.86 7.80 5.87
N PHE A 23 11.73 8.27 5.36
CA PHE A 23 11.69 9.52 4.58
C PHE A 23 12.12 10.72 5.42
N VAL A 24 13.03 11.52 4.88
CA VAL A 24 13.50 12.79 5.44
C VAL A 24 13.26 13.88 4.41
N ALA A 25 12.37 14.82 4.72
CA ALA A 25 12.18 15.99 3.88
C ALA A 25 13.43 16.91 3.94
N PRO A 26 13.81 17.60 2.85
CA PRO A 26 13.18 17.62 1.54
C PRO A 26 13.94 16.70 0.56
N SER A 27 13.93 15.38 0.75
CA SER A 27 14.41 14.47 -0.29
C SER A 27 13.36 14.38 -1.40
N GLY A 28 13.67 14.88 -2.59
CA GLY A 28 12.90 14.82 -3.85
C GLY A 28 11.41 14.49 -3.72
N LYS A 29 10.54 15.50 -3.83
CA LYS A 29 9.07 15.40 -3.70
C LYS A 29 8.45 14.28 -4.55
N ASP A 30 9.06 13.98 -5.69
CA ASP A 30 8.60 12.95 -6.62
C ASP A 30 8.97 11.53 -6.18
N ALA A 31 9.95 11.33 -5.29
CA ALA A 31 10.46 9.99 -4.99
C ALA A 31 9.56 9.21 -4.02
N LEU A 32 9.02 9.89 -3.01
CA LEU A 32 8.29 9.21 -1.94
C LEU A 32 6.99 8.54 -2.43
N PRO A 33 6.08 9.23 -3.16
CA PRO A 33 4.81 8.63 -3.58
C PRO A 33 4.99 7.35 -4.40
N TRP A 34 5.98 7.32 -5.29
CA TRP A 34 6.27 6.12 -6.08
C TRP A 34 6.89 5.02 -5.22
N SER A 35 7.86 5.35 -4.35
CA SER A 35 8.55 4.34 -3.53
C SER A 35 7.63 3.58 -2.58
N VAL A 36 6.59 4.22 -2.03
CA VAL A 36 5.68 3.58 -1.07
C VAL A 36 4.66 2.66 -1.74
N ILE A 37 4.37 2.84 -3.03
CA ILE A 37 3.40 2.02 -3.75
C ILE A 37 4.06 1.02 -4.71
N GLU A 38 5.35 1.18 -5.03
CA GLU A 38 6.06 0.36 -6.02
C GLU A 38 5.93 -1.15 -5.75
N ALA A 39 6.21 -1.58 -4.51
CA ALA A 39 6.11 -2.99 -4.15
C ALA A 39 4.67 -3.53 -4.28
N TYR A 40 3.67 -2.70 -3.95
CA TYR A 40 2.26 -3.05 -4.10
C TYR A 40 1.86 -3.16 -5.57
N ASP A 41 2.23 -2.18 -6.40
CA ASP A 41 1.90 -2.15 -7.82
C ASP A 41 2.55 -3.31 -8.58
N ALA A 42 3.79 -3.66 -8.22
CA ALA A 42 4.53 -4.76 -8.84
C ALA A 42 3.95 -6.14 -8.50
N VAL A 43 3.52 -6.34 -7.25
CA VAL A 43 3.23 -7.70 -6.72
C VAL A 43 1.75 -7.93 -6.43
N VAL A 44 0.93 -6.91 -6.20
CA VAL A 44 -0.46 -7.07 -5.76
C VAL A 44 -1.46 -6.55 -6.79
N ARG A 45 -1.31 -5.30 -7.24
CA ARG A 45 -2.32 -4.62 -8.09
C ARG A 45 -2.71 -5.42 -9.34
N GLY A 46 -1.72 -6.01 -10.02
CA GLY A 46 -1.94 -6.84 -11.21
C GLY A 46 -2.37 -8.29 -10.94
N HIS A 47 -2.49 -8.69 -9.68
CA HIS A 47 -2.74 -10.07 -9.24
C HIS A 47 -4.09 -10.24 -8.51
N VAL A 48 -4.80 -9.15 -8.28
CA VAL A 48 -6.20 -9.15 -7.84
C VAL A 48 -7.14 -8.88 -9.02
N GLU A 49 -8.40 -9.28 -8.89
CA GLU A 49 -9.47 -8.83 -9.77
C GLU A 49 -9.68 -7.32 -9.59
N ARG A 50 -10.11 -6.64 -10.65
CA ARG A 50 -10.27 -5.18 -10.63
C ARG A 50 -11.41 -4.80 -9.67
N ASP A 51 -11.08 -4.01 -8.66
CA ASP A 51 -12.03 -3.52 -7.66
C ASP A 51 -11.78 -2.02 -7.39
N PRO A 52 -12.75 -1.13 -7.67
CA PRO A 52 -12.58 0.32 -7.47
C PRO A 52 -12.17 0.70 -6.06
N ARG A 53 -12.61 -0.05 -5.04
CA ARG A 53 -12.31 0.24 -3.63
C ARG A 53 -10.82 0.09 -3.32
N LEU A 54 -10.13 -0.79 -4.04
CA LEU A 54 -8.68 -0.95 -3.88
C LEU A 54 -7.91 0.19 -4.55
N GLU A 55 -8.43 0.71 -5.65
CA GLU A 55 -7.85 1.88 -6.32
C GLU A 55 -8.07 3.16 -5.49
N ASP A 56 -9.24 3.32 -4.87
CA ASP A 56 -9.53 4.43 -3.95
C ASP A 56 -8.54 4.48 -2.77
N GLU A 57 -8.27 3.33 -2.14
CA GLU A 57 -7.30 3.22 -1.03
C GLU A 57 -5.86 3.44 -1.50
N ARG A 58 -5.52 2.95 -2.70
CA ARG A 58 -4.23 3.24 -3.33
C ARG A 58 -4.04 4.75 -3.54
N ASP A 59 -5.08 5.44 -3.97
CA ASP A 59 -5.05 6.90 -4.16
C ASP A 59 -4.90 7.63 -2.82
N GLN A 60 -5.51 7.13 -1.73
CA GLN A 60 -5.27 7.68 -0.38
C GLN A 60 -3.79 7.57 0.05
N VAL A 61 -3.12 6.46 -0.27
CA VAL A 61 -1.67 6.31 -0.01
C VAL A 61 -0.87 7.36 -0.78
N LEU A 62 -1.16 7.54 -2.07
CA LEU A 62 -0.47 8.52 -2.91
C LEU A 62 -0.69 9.95 -2.41
N ILE A 63 -1.93 10.31 -2.07
CA ILE A 63 -2.27 11.62 -1.50
C ILE A 63 -1.53 11.86 -0.18
N ALA A 64 -1.50 10.87 0.71
CA ALA A 64 -0.80 11.00 1.98
C ALA A 64 0.72 11.10 1.80
N ALA A 65 1.29 10.39 0.84
CA ALA A 65 2.71 10.45 0.51
C ALA A 65 3.11 11.82 -0.04
N VAL A 66 2.32 12.38 -0.96
CA VAL A 66 2.53 13.74 -1.47
C VAL A 66 2.44 14.75 -0.33
N LYS A 67 1.42 14.65 0.53
CA LYS A 67 1.27 15.56 1.68
C LYS A 67 2.50 15.55 2.58
N LEU A 68 3.04 14.39 2.93
CA LEU A 68 4.27 14.28 3.72
C LEU A 68 5.50 14.85 2.97
N ALA A 69 5.61 14.59 1.67
CA ALA A 69 6.72 15.08 0.86
C ALA A 69 6.70 16.60 0.67
N GLU A 70 5.51 17.20 0.73
CA GLU A 70 5.29 18.63 0.59
C GLU A 70 5.26 19.38 1.92
N THR A 71 5.18 18.70 3.07
CA THR A 71 5.21 19.32 4.41
C THR A 71 6.48 20.17 4.57
N PRO A 72 6.35 21.50 4.72
CA PRO A 72 7.47 22.39 4.98
C PRO A 72 8.21 22.05 6.27
N LEU A 73 9.53 22.25 6.30
CA LEU A 73 10.36 21.96 7.48
C LEU A 73 10.13 22.95 8.63
N ASP A 74 9.60 24.14 8.33
CA ASP A 74 9.28 25.19 9.30
C ASP A 74 7.90 25.02 9.96
N GLU A 75 7.06 24.08 9.49
CA GLU A 75 5.83 23.66 10.19
C GLU A 75 6.11 22.90 11.50
N GLY A 76 7.37 22.52 11.74
CA GLY A 76 7.81 21.86 12.97
C GLY A 76 7.71 20.33 12.93
N GLU A 77 8.41 19.68 13.86
CA GLU A 77 8.52 18.21 13.91
C GLU A 77 7.17 17.52 14.12
N ASP A 78 6.23 18.17 14.83
CA ASP A 78 4.90 17.62 15.12
C ASP A 78 4.03 17.46 13.88
N GLU A 79 4.04 18.43 12.96
CA GLU A 79 3.27 18.35 11.70
C GLU A 79 3.85 17.30 10.76
N ILE A 80 5.19 17.20 10.68
CA ILE A 80 5.87 16.15 9.91
C ILE A 80 5.53 14.77 10.50
N ALA A 81 5.55 14.63 11.82
CA ALA A 81 5.17 13.39 12.50
C ALA A 81 3.70 13.03 12.24
N ALA A 82 2.79 14.00 12.26
CA ALA A 82 1.38 13.80 11.96
C ALA A 82 1.14 13.41 10.49
N ALA A 83 1.82 14.06 9.53
CA ALA A 83 1.77 13.69 8.11
C ALA A 83 2.31 12.27 7.89
N ARG A 84 3.38 11.89 8.58
CA ARG A 84 3.94 10.53 8.53
C ARG A 84 2.98 9.49 9.09
N ALA A 85 2.36 9.77 10.23
CA ALA A 85 1.36 8.88 10.83
C ALA A 85 0.16 8.67 9.89
N ARG A 86 -0.29 9.72 9.20
CA ARG A 86 -1.37 9.63 8.19
C ARG A 86 -0.98 8.73 7.01
N LEU A 87 0.25 8.84 6.51
CA LEU A 87 0.75 7.95 5.44
C LEU A 87 0.79 6.48 5.89
N VAL A 88 1.32 6.21 7.08
CA VAL A 88 1.32 4.85 7.63
C VAL A 88 -0.11 4.31 7.77
N SER A 89 -1.03 5.13 8.28
CA SER A 89 -2.44 4.72 8.38
C SER A 89 -3.09 4.43 7.02
N ALA A 90 -2.73 5.17 5.97
CA ALA A 90 -3.24 4.93 4.62
C ALA A 90 -2.69 3.62 4.04
N ILE A 91 -1.39 3.33 4.25
CA ILE A 91 -0.76 2.06 3.88
C ILE A 91 -1.48 0.88 4.55
N ASP A 92 -1.78 1.02 5.84
CA ASP A 92 -2.52 0.01 6.60
C ASP A 92 -3.98 -0.14 6.13
N GLY A 93 -4.58 0.98 5.69
CA GLY A 93 -5.91 1.00 5.07
C GLY A 93 -5.95 0.18 3.80
N LEU A 94 -4.99 0.39 2.91
CA LEU A 94 -4.84 -0.38 1.67
C LEU A 94 -4.63 -1.88 1.95
N GLU A 95 -3.76 -2.23 2.90
CA GLU A 95 -3.58 -3.63 3.32
C GLU A 95 -4.90 -4.26 3.76
N ARG A 96 -5.63 -3.60 4.67
CA ARG A 96 -6.94 -4.09 5.15
C ARG A 96 -7.96 -4.21 4.01
N ALA A 97 -7.99 -3.25 3.09
CA ALA A 97 -8.91 -3.27 1.96
C ALA A 97 -8.63 -4.46 1.03
N VAL A 98 -7.36 -4.74 0.72
CA VAL A 98 -6.98 -5.88 -0.12
C VAL A 98 -7.30 -7.20 0.56
N LEU A 99 -7.03 -7.34 1.86
CA LEU A 99 -7.39 -8.56 2.60
C LEU A 99 -8.90 -8.79 2.60
N ARG A 100 -9.70 -7.71 2.72
CA ARG A 100 -11.17 -7.79 2.82
C ARG A 100 -11.86 -7.97 1.47
N PHE A 101 -11.38 -7.31 0.43
CA PHE A 101 -12.08 -7.19 -0.86
C PHE A 101 -11.32 -7.84 -2.02
N GLY A 102 -10.02 -8.05 -1.88
CA GLY A 102 -9.18 -8.64 -2.91
C GLY A 102 -9.62 -10.06 -3.25
N VAL A 103 -9.66 -10.34 -4.55
CA VAL A 103 -9.92 -11.67 -5.10
C VAL A 103 -8.78 -12.02 -6.05
N VAL A 104 -8.18 -13.19 -5.89
CA VAL A 104 -7.06 -13.66 -6.72
C VAL A 104 -7.53 -13.84 -8.17
N ASN A 105 -6.83 -13.19 -9.11
CA ASN A 105 -7.15 -13.28 -10.53
C ASN A 105 -6.45 -14.47 -11.23
N ARG A 106 -6.77 -14.71 -12.50
CA ARG A 106 -6.18 -15.84 -13.26
C ARG A 106 -4.66 -15.77 -13.40
N LYS A 107 -4.09 -14.56 -13.51
CA LYS A 107 -2.63 -14.38 -13.64
C LYS A 107 -1.94 -14.79 -12.34
N ALA A 108 -2.47 -14.35 -11.20
CA ALA A 108 -1.98 -14.71 -9.87
C ALA A 108 -2.10 -16.21 -9.60
N ALA A 109 -3.22 -16.83 -9.99
CA ALA A 109 -3.40 -18.26 -9.83
C ALA A 109 -2.37 -19.08 -10.62
N LYS A 110 -2.02 -18.65 -11.85
CA LYS A 110 -0.95 -19.28 -12.65
C LYS A 110 0.44 -19.17 -12.01
N LEU A 111 0.67 -18.14 -11.20
CA LEU A 111 1.92 -17.93 -10.47
C LEU A 111 1.94 -18.63 -9.10
N GLY A 112 0.86 -19.33 -8.73
CA GLY A 112 0.76 -20.03 -7.45
C GLY A 112 0.39 -19.14 -6.26
N TYR A 113 -0.10 -17.92 -6.49
CA TYR A 113 -0.43 -16.98 -5.41
C TYR A 113 -1.79 -17.27 -4.72
N GLY A 114 -2.40 -18.41 -5.03
CA GLY A 114 -3.75 -18.82 -4.62
C GLY A 114 -4.51 -19.46 -5.78
N THR A 115 -5.78 -19.77 -5.58
CA THR A 115 -6.67 -20.25 -6.65
C THR A 115 -7.46 -19.10 -7.27
N HIS A 116 -7.82 -19.20 -8.55
CA HIS A 116 -8.62 -18.15 -9.20
C HIS A 116 -9.97 -18.02 -8.50
N GLY A 117 -10.36 -16.78 -8.15
CA GLY A 117 -11.58 -16.50 -7.40
C GLY A 117 -11.45 -16.67 -5.88
N GLN A 118 -10.29 -17.08 -5.38
CA GLN A 118 -10.03 -17.14 -3.94
C GLN A 118 -9.98 -15.73 -3.34
N PRO A 119 -10.67 -15.48 -2.21
CA PRO A 119 -10.45 -14.28 -1.42
C PRO A 119 -8.98 -14.18 -0.98
N VAL A 120 -8.40 -12.99 -1.00
CA VAL A 120 -7.00 -12.79 -0.58
C VAL A 120 -6.88 -13.05 0.92
N GLY A 121 -7.68 -12.38 1.75
CA GLY A 121 -7.75 -12.62 3.19
C GLY A 121 -8.68 -13.78 3.56
N SER A 122 -8.58 -14.22 4.82
CA SER A 122 -9.56 -15.16 5.38
C SER A 122 -10.92 -14.45 5.57
N ARG A 123 -12.00 -15.13 5.17
CA ARG A 123 -13.37 -14.72 5.52
C ARG A 123 -13.66 -15.25 6.91
N ASP A 124 -13.50 -14.41 7.93
CA ASP A 124 -14.11 -14.62 9.25
C ASP A 124 -15.52 -14.00 9.27
#